data_AF-A0A958Z1N7-F1
#
_entry.id   AF-A0A958Z1N7-F1
#
_cell.length_a   1.000
_cell.length_b   1.000
_cell.length_c   1.000
_cell.angle_alpha   90.00
_cell.angle_beta   90.00
_cell.angle_gamma   90.00
#
_symmetry.space_group_name_H-M   'P 1'
#
loop_
_entity.id
_entity.type
_entity.pdbx_description
1 polymer ?
#
loop_
_entity_poly.entity_id
_entity_poly.type
_entity_poly.pdbx_seq_one_letter_code
_entity_poly.pdbx_strand_id
1 'polypeptide(L)'
;MRVLVITLSIILTIISLIFSILPFGYIALIPIIAAFVSGLIAFKLLQKEGKSTTIIKVLFAIITISLGLAIYNALKPNEIEVDQETIELQKQSDEETLEELEDIEIDG
;
A
#
# COMPACT_ATOMS: atom_id res chain seq x y z
N MET A 1 25.35 -9.96 15.00
CA MET A 1 24.96 -9.59 13.62
C MET A 1 23.85 -10.46 13.04
N ARG A 2 23.93 -11.80 13.07
CA ARG A 2 22.94 -12.69 12.43
C ARG A 2 21.53 -12.58 13.02
N VAL A 3 21.45 -12.63 14.35
CA VAL A 3 20.17 -12.45 15.07
C VAL A 3 19.57 -11.11 14.72
N LEU A 4 20.36 -10.02 14.71
CA LEU A 4 19.88 -8.69 14.33
C LEU A 4 19.26 -8.66 12.92
N VAL A 5 19.90 -9.29 11.92
CA VAL A 5 19.35 -9.34 10.55
C VAL A 5 18.05 -10.13 10.50
N ILE A 6 17.97 -11.25 11.21
CA ILE A 6 16.77 -12.08 11.27
C ILE A 6 15.64 -11.35 12.00
N THR A 7 15.91 -10.76 13.16
CA THR A 7 14.92 -9.98 13.93
C THR A 7 14.44 -8.78 13.13
N LEU A 8 15.32 -8.08 12.43
CA LEU A 8 14.96 -6.96 11.56
C LEU A 8 14.05 -7.43 10.41
N SER A 9 14.37 -8.55 9.78
CA SER A 9 13.52 -9.15 8.73
C SER A 9 12.12 -9.51 9.24
N ILE A 10 12.03 -10.04 10.46
CA ILE A 10 10.74 -10.38 11.09
C ILE A 10 9.93 -9.10 11.31
N ILE A 11 10.53 -8.06 11.89
CA ILE A 11 9.87 -6.77 12.13
C ILE A 11 9.38 -6.16 10.81
N LEU A 12 10.22 -6.15 9.79
CA LEU A 12 9.87 -5.61 8.46
C LEU A 12 8.73 -6.39 7.82
N THR A 13 8.68 -7.71 8.02
CA THR A 13 7.58 -8.56 7.52
C THR A 13 6.27 -8.24 8.23
N ILE A 14 6.29 -8.00 9.54
CA ILE A 14 5.10 -7.59 10.29
C ILE A 14 4.60 -6.23 9.80
N ILE A 15 5.50 -5.24 9.64
CA ILE A 15 5.15 -3.91 9.11
C ILE A 15 4.57 -4.03 7.71
N SER A 16 5.19 -4.82 6.85
CA SER A 16 4.72 -5.12 5.49
C SER A 16 3.31 -5.71 5.50
N LEU A 17 3.00 -6.63 6.41
CA LEU A 17 1.68 -7.23 6.53
C LEU A 17 0.63 -6.19 6.95
N ILE A 18 0.96 -5.34 7.93
CA ILE A 18 0.07 -4.25 8.36
C ILE A 18 -0.19 -3.28 7.20
N PHE A 19 0.86 -2.85 6.51
CA PHE A 19 0.74 -1.93 5.37
C PHE A 19 -0.06 -2.51 4.20
N SER A 20 0.02 -3.83 4.00
CA SER A 20 -0.72 -4.54 2.95
C SER A 20 -2.23 -4.62 3.23
N ILE A 21 -2.61 -4.72 4.52
CA ILE A 21 -4.02 -4.75 4.94
C ILE A 21 -4.64 -3.35 4.85
N LEU A 22 -3.86 -2.30 5.09
CA LEU A 22 -4.34 -0.93 4.98
C LEU A 22 -4.44 -0.50 3.49
N PRO A 23 -5.44 0.33 3.11
CA PRO A 23 -5.60 0.84 1.75
C PRO A 23 -4.59 1.95 1.42
N PHE A 24 -3.30 1.74 1.72
CA PHE A 24 -2.23 2.67 1.37
C PHE A 24 -1.82 2.61 -0.11
N GLY A 25 -2.50 1.77 -0.91
CA GLY A 25 -2.22 1.58 -2.33
C GLY A 25 -0.76 1.22 -2.60
N TYR A 26 -0.12 1.95 -3.51
CA TYR A 26 1.26 1.72 -3.93
C TYR A 26 2.32 1.94 -2.82
N ILE A 27 1.99 2.69 -1.76
CA ILE A 27 2.94 2.99 -0.66
C ILE A 27 3.29 1.71 0.13
N ALA A 28 2.35 0.74 0.19
CA ALA A 28 2.57 -0.55 0.82
C ALA A 28 3.65 -1.41 0.13
N LEU A 29 3.97 -1.14 -1.15
CA LEU A 29 4.97 -1.89 -1.90
C LEU A 29 6.40 -1.68 -1.39
N ILE A 30 6.72 -0.49 -0.86
CA ILE A 30 8.06 -0.16 -0.36
C ILE A 30 8.49 -1.11 0.77
N PRO A 31 7.73 -1.27 1.88
CA PRO A 31 8.10 -2.19 2.94
C PRO A 31 8.06 -3.66 2.50
N ILE A 32 7.18 -4.03 1.55
CA ILE A 32 7.12 -5.40 0.99
C ILE A 32 8.43 -5.74 0.26
N ILE A 33 8.91 -4.85 -0.62
CA ILE A 33 10.15 -5.06 -1.37
C ILE A 33 11.35 -5.10 -0.41
N ALA A 34 11.38 -4.20 0.59
CA ALA A 34 12.43 -4.20 1.59
C ALA A 34 12.44 -5.50 2.42
N ALA A 35 11.27 -6.00 2.82
CA ALA A 35 11.14 -7.27 3.55
C ALA A 35 11.59 -8.47 2.69
N PHE A 36 11.26 -8.47 1.40
CA PHE A 36 11.68 -9.50 0.45
C PHE A 36 13.21 -9.56 0.30
N VAL A 37 13.86 -8.40 0.09
CA VAL A 37 15.32 -8.33 -0.05
C VAL A 37 16.01 -8.75 1.26
N SER A 38 15.53 -8.26 2.40
CA SER A 38 16.06 -8.66 3.71
C SER A 38 15.88 -10.16 3.96
N GLY A 39 14.72 -10.72 3.58
CA GLY A 39 14.43 -12.15 3.65
C GLY A 39 15.40 -13.01 2.80
N LEU A 40 15.75 -12.55 1.60
CA LEU A 40 16.76 -13.21 0.75
C LEU A 40 18.15 -13.23 1.40
N ILE A 41 18.55 -12.11 2.00
CA ILE A 41 19.85 -12.00 2.69
C ILE A 41 19.88 -12.95 3.89
N ALA A 42 18.81 -12.96 4.70
CA ALA A 42 18.65 -13.87 5.82
C ALA A 42 18.70 -15.34 5.37
N PHE A 43 18.06 -15.68 4.23
CA PHE A 43 18.06 -17.02 3.67
C PHE A 43 19.46 -17.52 3.31
N LYS A 44 20.24 -16.68 2.62
CA LYS A 44 21.63 -17.00 2.28
C LYS A 44 22.50 -17.17 3.52
N LEU A 45 22.28 -16.36 4.55
CA LEU A 45 23.01 -16.48 5.83
C LEU A 45 22.71 -17.81 6.52
N LEU A 46 21.43 -18.22 6.58
CA LEU A 46 21.02 -19.46 7.23
C LEU A 46 21.48 -20.72 6.47
N GLN A 47 21.45 -20.69 5.14
CA GLN A 47 21.99 -21.78 4.32
C GLN A 47 23.49 -21.99 4.55
N LYS A 48 24.27 -20.92 4.66
CA LYS A 48 25.72 -20.99 4.94
C LYS A 48 26.06 -21.68 6.26
N GLU A 49 25.12 -21.74 7.19
CA GLU A 49 25.29 -22.35 8.52
C GLU A 49 24.70 -23.75 8.64
N GLY A 50 24.08 -24.30 7.58
CA GLY A 50 23.42 -25.61 7.65
C GLY A 50 22.22 -25.66 8.61
N LYS A 51 21.67 -24.50 9.01
CA LYS A 51 20.52 -24.42 9.91
C LYS A 51 19.20 -24.52 9.15
N SER A 52 18.13 -24.91 9.86
CA SER A 52 16.81 -25.05 9.25
C SER A 52 16.32 -23.72 8.69
N THR A 53 16.04 -23.68 7.38
CA THR A 53 15.49 -22.50 6.69
C THR A 53 13.97 -22.38 6.81
N THR A 54 13.33 -23.23 7.62
CA THR A 54 11.88 -23.31 7.77
C THR A 54 11.24 -21.97 8.11
N ILE A 55 11.80 -21.22 9.08
CA ILE A 55 11.29 -19.90 9.48
C ILE A 55 11.28 -18.93 8.28
N ILE A 56 12.34 -18.95 7.47
CA ILE A 56 12.47 -18.02 6.34
C ILE A 56 11.51 -18.42 5.21
N LYS A 57 11.30 -19.72 4.98
CA LYS A 57 10.27 -20.20 4.05
C LYS A 57 8.87 -19.73 4.46
N VAL A 58 8.55 -19.76 5.75
CA VAL A 58 7.27 -19.24 6.28
C VAL A 58 7.15 -17.73 6.07
N LEU A 59 8.22 -16.97 6.35
CA LEU A 59 8.24 -15.52 6.08
C LEU A 59 8.01 -15.20 4.60
N PHE A 60 8.62 -15.95 3.69
CA PHE A 60 8.39 -15.79 2.25
C PHE A 60 6.93 -16.06 1.84
N ALA A 61 6.29 -17.05 2.45
CA ALA A 61 4.87 -17.30 2.21
C ALA A 61 4.01 -16.10 2.65
N ILE A 62 4.29 -15.53 3.82
CA ILE A 62 3.59 -14.34 4.33
C ILE A 62 3.81 -13.14 3.40
N ILE A 63 5.04 -12.87 2.98
CA ILE A 63 5.37 -11.77 2.07
C ILE A 63 4.62 -11.92 0.74
N THR A 64 4.51 -13.15 0.22
CA THR A 64 3.78 -13.44 -1.03
C THR A 64 2.29 -13.13 -0.88
N ILE A 65 1.68 -13.52 0.25
CA ILE A 65 0.28 -13.22 0.56
C ILE A 65 0.07 -11.70 0.70
N SER A 66 0.96 -11.02 1.43
CA SER A 66 0.93 -9.55 1.54
C SER A 66 1.08 -8.85 0.19
N LEU A 67 1.91 -9.36 -0.71
CA LEU A 67 2.05 -8.80 -2.04
C LEU A 67 0.75 -8.94 -2.85
N GLY A 68 0.10 -10.11 -2.79
CA GLY A 68 -1.20 -10.33 -3.43
C GLY A 68 -2.29 -9.39 -2.90
N LEU A 69 -2.37 -9.23 -1.57
CA LEU A 69 -3.28 -8.28 -0.91
C LEU A 69 -2.99 -6.83 -1.30
N ALA A 70 -1.72 -6.43 -1.33
CA ALA A 70 -1.33 -5.07 -1.70
C ALA A 70 -1.66 -4.76 -3.16
N ILE A 71 -1.41 -5.70 -4.07
CA ILE A 71 -1.79 -5.58 -5.49
C ILE A 71 -3.32 -5.50 -5.63
N TYR A 72 -4.07 -6.34 -4.91
CA TYR A 72 -5.53 -6.29 -4.91
C TYR A 72 -6.06 -4.95 -4.41
N ASN A 73 -5.52 -4.43 -3.30
CA ASN A 73 -5.88 -3.12 -2.77
C ASN A 73 -5.43 -1.96 -3.68
N ALA A 74 -4.34 -2.11 -4.43
CA ALA A 74 -3.86 -1.08 -5.37
C ALA A 74 -4.62 -1.08 -6.71
N LEU A 75 -5.18 -2.22 -7.12
CA LEU A 75 -6.00 -2.38 -8.33
C LEU A 75 -7.47 -2.06 -8.10
N LYS A 76 -7.92 -2.04 -6.85
CA LYS A 76 -9.25 -1.52 -6.53
C LYS A 76 -9.32 -0.10 -7.11
N PRO A 77 -10.35 0.22 -7.91
CA PRO A 77 -10.60 1.61 -8.21
C PRO A 77 -10.64 2.34 -6.87
N ASN A 78 -10.00 3.51 -6.81
CA ASN A 78 -10.37 4.46 -5.77
C ASN A 78 -11.86 4.74 -6.02
N GLU A 79 -12.75 3.92 -5.43
CA GLU A 79 -13.92 4.46 -4.77
C GLU A 79 -13.31 5.37 -3.71
N ILE A 80 -12.92 6.56 -4.17
CA ILE A 80 -13.19 7.74 -3.38
C ILE A 80 -14.66 7.52 -3.06
N GLU A 81 -14.98 7.18 -1.81
CA GLU A 81 -16.27 7.59 -1.27
C GLU A 81 -16.24 9.11 -1.42
N VAL A 82 -16.46 9.62 -2.63
CA VAL A 82 -16.81 11.00 -2.83
C VAL A 82 -18.18 10.99 -2.21
N ASP A 83 -18.20 11.41 -0.96
CA ASP A 83 -19.40 11.69 -0.23
C ASP A 83 -20.36 12.35 -1.21
N GLN A 84 -21.55 11.78 -1.40
CA GLN A 84 -22.47 12.24 -2.46
C GLN A 84 -22.74 13.73 -2.30
N GLU A 85 -22.70 14.21 -1.06
CA GLU A 85 -22.72 15.63 -0.68
C GLU A 85 -21.60 16.46 -1.34
N THR A 86 -20.38 15.93 -1.45
CA THR A 86 -19.25 16.64 -2.11
C THR A 86 -19.45 16.71 -3.63
N ILE A 87 -20.04 15.70 -4.27
CA ILE A 87 -20.38 15.75 -5.70
C ILE A 87 -21.51 16.76 -5.94
N GLU A 88 -22.54 16.74 -5.10
CA GLU A 88 -23.68 17.66 -5.20
C GLU A 88 -23.23 19.11 -4.96
N LEU A 89 -22.38 19.36 -3.96
CA LEU A 89 -21.83 20.68 -3.67
C LEU A 89 -20.97 21.21 -4.83
N GLN A 90 -20.16 20.36 -5.48
CA GLN A 90 -19.39 20.74 -6.67
C GLN A 90 -20.30 21.10 -7.84
N LYS A 91 -21.32 20.28 -8.11
CA LYS A 91 -22.28 20.57 -9.19
C LYS A 91 -23.04 21.87 -8.95
N GLN A 92 -23.50 22.11 -7.72
CA GLN A 92 -24.21 23.33 -7.38
C GLN A 92 -23.29 24.56 -7.51
N SER A 93 -22.03 24.44 -7.07
CA SER A 93 -21.04 25.52 -7.23
C SER A 93 -20.73 25.81 -8.70
N ASP A 94 -20.65 24.77 -9.55
CA ASP A 94 -20.41 24.94 -10.98
C ASP A 94 -21.62 25.58 -11.67
N GLU A 95 -22.85 25.20 -11.30
CA GLU A 95 -24.10 25.76 -11.82
C GLU A 95 -24.28 27.23 -11.40
N GLU A 96 -24.02 27.56 -10.13
CA GLU A 96 -24.04 28.94 -9.62
C GLU A 96 -22.98 29.83 -10.32
N THR A 97 -21.80 29.28 -10.60
CA THR A 97 -20.75 30.00 -11.34
C THR A 97 -21.16 30.27 -12.79
N LEU A 98 -21.86 29.32 -13.43
CA LEU A 98 -22.36 29.50 -14.80
C LEU A 98 -23.49 30.54 -14.84
N GLU A 99 -24.39 30.53 -13.86
CA GLU A 99 -25.47 31.51 -13.74
C GLU A 99 -24.92 32.93 -13.51
N GLU A 100 -23.91 33.09 -12.65
CA GLU A 100 -23.19 34.37 -12.49
C GLU A 100 -22.55 34.85 -13.80
N LEU A 101 -21.98 33.94 -14.60
CA LEU A 101 -21.35 34.29 -15.87
C LEU A 101 -22.37 34.68 -16.95
N GLU A 102 -23.52 33.99 -17.01
CA GLU A 102 -24.61 34.35 -17.93
C GLU A 102 -25.22 35.71 -17.57
N ASP A 103 -25.42 36.01 -16.28
CA ASP A 103 -25.90 37.31 -15.82
C ASP A 103 -24.92 38.45 -16.14
N ILE A 104 -23.60 38.19 -16.10
CA ILE A 104 -22.56 39.17 -16.49
C ILE A 104 -22.58 39.44 -18.00
N GLU A 105 -22.93 38.46 -18.85
CA GLU A 105 -22.99 38.65 -20.31
C GLU A 105 -24.25 39.38 -20.79
N ILE A 106 -25.34 39.38 -20.00
CA ILE A 106 -26.62 40.01 -20.38
C ILE A 106 -26.64 41.53 -20.09
N ASP A 107 -25.72 42.04 -19.25
CA ASP A 107 -25.61 43.45 -18.85
C ASP A 107 -24.55 44.26 -19.66
N GLY A 108 -24.04 43.71 -20.78
CA GLY A 108 -23.07 44.34 -21.71
C GLY A 108 -23.64 44.64 -23.10
#